data_AF-A0A5B9GEE1-F1
#
_entry.id   AF-A0A5B9GEE1-F1
#
_cell.length_a   1.000
_cell.length_b   1.000
_cell.length_c   1.000
_cell.angle_alpha   90.00
_cell.angle_beta   90.00
_cell.angle_gamma   90.00
#
_symmetry.space_group_name_H-M   'P 1'
#
loop_
_entity.id
_entity.type
_entity.pdbx_description
1 polymer ?
#
loop_
_entity_poly.entity_id
_entity_poly.type
_entity_poly.pdbx_seq_one_letter_code
_entity_poly.pdbx_strand_id
1 'polypeptide(L)'
;MSKPSISRRTVLGASLAATAASVLPAVACAATSAGGPDAALLKLAQEYWQIENGLTSMEAGPAPAFGTAAEKDYETRMGNLLESKARVLNLLANMHARTREGLRAKGAIVEKSLPIHITFNAADLDDPEIRLALSLARDVAGGSSL
;
A
#
# COMPACT_ATOMS: atom_id res chain seq x y z
N MET A 1 27.41 9.62 71.20
CA MET A 1 26.80 10.92 70.82
C MET A 1 27.36 11.35 69.48
N SER A 2 26.52 11.99 68.67
CA SER A 2 26.77 12.63 67.37
C SER A 2 26.63 11.77 66.09
N LYS A 3 25.79 12.32 65.20
CA LYS A 3 25.11 11.82 64.00
C LYS A 3 25.94 12.10 62.71
N PRO A 4 25.48 11.68 61.52
CA PRO A 4 26.31 11.28 60.37
C PRO A 4 26.61 12.42 59.39
N SER A 5 27.55 12.18 58.47
CA SER A 5 27.72 12.98 57.25
C SER A 5 27.21 12.20 56.04
N ILE A 6 26.13 12.70 55.44
CA ILE A 6 25.62 12.29 54.14
C ILE A 6 26.27 13.22 53.10
N SER A 7 26.90 12.65 52.07
CA SER A 7 27.22 13.37 50.84
C SER A 7 26.51 12.70 49.67
N ARG A 8 25.56 13.44 49.07
CA ARG A 8 24.81 13.09 47.87
C ARG A 8 25.46 13.76 46.66
N ARG A 9 25.68 12.99 45.58
CA ARG A 9 25.64 13.37 44.15
C ARG A 9 26.16 12.18 43.34
N THR A 10 25.31 11.29 42.84
CA THR A 10 24.43 11.38 41.66
C THR A 10 25.21 11.38 40.33
N VAL A 11 25.23 10.19 39.72
CA VAL A 11 24.99 9.85 38.31
C VAL A 11 25.77 10.61 37.23
N LEU A 12 26.69 9.89 36.58
CA LEU A 12 26.82 9.75 35.12
C LEU A 12 27.36 8.32 34.91
N GLY A 13 26.60 7.37 34.36
CA GLY A 13 26.12 7.39 32.99
C GLY A 13 26.91 6.33 32.24
N ALA A 14 26.53 5.06 32.46
CA ALA A 14 27.20 3.90 31.93
C ALA A 14 27.11 3.83 30.40
N SER A 15 28.28 3.63 29.80
CA SER A 15 28.54 2.75 28.66
C SER A 15 27.80 3.04 27.35
N LEU A 16 28.53 3.67 26.41
CA LEU A 16 28.34 3.44 24.98
C LEU A 16 28.51 1.95 24.68
N ALA A 17 27.46 1.31 24.19
CA ALA A 17 27.55 0.08 23.41
C ALA A 17 26.78 0.30 22.12
N ALA A 18 27.52 0.56 21.05
CA ALA A 18 27.04 0.57 19.69
C ALA A 18 27.00 -0.86 19.15
N THR A 19 25.84 -1.30 18.67
CA THR A 19 25.70 -2.06 17.42
C THR A 19 24.24 -2.02 17.00
N ALA A 20 23.99 -1.29 15.92
CA ALA A 20 22.72 -1.24 15.20
C ALA A 20 22.65 -2.36 14.14
N ALA A 21 21.43 -2.57 13.65
CA ALA A 21 21.03 -3.34 12.47
C ALA A 21 21.06 -4.87 12.62
N SER A 22 20.05 -5.64 12.24
CA SER A 22 18.75 -5.35 11.63
C SER A 22 17.97 -6.65 11.71
N VAL A 23 16.94 -6.72 12.55
CA VAL A 23 15.98 -7.84 12.49
C VAL A 23 15.05 -7.51 11.33
N LEU A 24 15.40 -7.98 10.14
CA LEU A 24 14.45 -8.04 9.03
C LEU A 24 13.22 -8.80 9.52
N PRO A 25 12.00 -8.26 9.40
CA PRO A 25 10.83 -9.09 9.57
C PRO A 25 10.92 -10.16 8.49
N ALA A 26 10.93 -11.42 8.91
CA ALA A 26 10.74 -12.53 8.00
C ALA A 26 9.46 -12.25 7.22
N VAL A 27 9.59 -11.88 5.95
CA VAL A 27 8.50 -11.91 5.00
C VAL A 27 8.17 -13.38 4.85
N ALA A 28 7.27 -13.87 5.70
CA ALA A 28 6.57 -15.11 5.45
C ALA A 28 5.76 -14.87 4.17
N CYS A 29 6.38 -15.15 3.02
CA CYS A 29 5.67 -15.41 1.78
C CYS A 29 4.77 -16.62 2.06
N ALA A 30 3.58 -16.36 2.59
CA ALA A 30 2.46 -17.26 2.47
C ALA A 30 2.13 -17.32 0.97
N ALA A 31 2.87 -18.16 0.24
CA ALA A 31 2.48 -18.59 -1.08
C ALA A 31 1.29 -19.56 -0.94
N THR A 32 0.15 -19.04 -0.49
CA THR A 32 -1.13 -19.76 -0.44
C THR A 32 -2.09 -19.09 -1.39
N SER A 33 -1.81 -19.17 -2.69
CA SER A 33 -2.73 -18.62 -3.70
C SER A 33 -2.84 -19.47 -4.96
N ALA A 34 -2.20 -20.64 -5.05
CA ALA A 34 -2.46 -21.55 -6.15
C ALA A 34 -3.75 -22.35 -5.88
N GLY A 35 -4.92 -21.69 -5.96
CA GLY A 35 -6.24 -22.36 -5.95
C GLY A 35 -7.19 -22.05 -4.78
N GLY A 36 -6.84 -21.09 -3.91
CA GLY A 36 -7.75 -20.62 -2.86
C GLY A 36 -8.91 -19.77 -3.39
N PRO A 37 -9.99 -19.57 -2.61
CA PRO A 37 -11.18 -18.84 -3.04
C PRO A 37 -10.90 -17.39 -3.50
N ASP A 38 -9.84 -16.76 -2.99
CA ASP A 38 -9.44 -15.39 -3.35
C ASP A 38 -8.18 -15.34 -4.24
N ALA A 39 -7.74 -16.46 -4.82
CA ALA A 39 -6.49 -16.53 -5.56
C ALA A 39 -6.36 -15.49 -6.69
N ALA A 40 -7.43 -15.29 -7.46
CA ALA A 40 -7.45 -14.28 -8.52
C ALA A 40 -7.43 -12.85 -7.97
N LEU A 41 -8.09 -12.60 -6.84
CA LEU A 41 -8.09 -11.30 -6.17
C LEU A 41 -6.68 -10.97 -5.66
N LEU A 42 -6.01 -11.93 -5.02
CA LEU A 42 -4.64 -11.75 -4.53
C LEU A 42 -3.64 -11.52 -5.65
N LYS A 43 -3.82 -12.19 -6.80
CA LYS A 43 -3.02 -11.93 -8.00
C LYS A 43 -3.20 -10.50 -8.52
N LEU A 44 -4.44 -10.02 -8.61
CA LEU A 44 -4.73 -8.64 -9.02
C LEU A 44 -4.20 -7.62 -8.00
N ALA A 45 -4.27 -7.93 -6.71
CA ALA A 45 -3.68 -7.08 -5.68
C ALA A 45 -2.15 -6.99 -5.84
N GLN A 46 -1.48 -8.08 -6.18
CA GLN A 46 -0.05 -8.07 -6.50
C GLN A 46 0.24 -7.21 -7.75
N GLU A 47 -0.57 -7.34 -8.80
CA GLU A 47 -0.44 -6.53 -10.02
C GLU A 47 -0.61 -5.03 -9.73
N TYR A 48 -1.59 -4.66 -8.90
CA TYR A 48 -1.78 -3.28 -8.45
C TYR A 48 -0.49 -2.71 -7.82
N TRP A 49 0.13 -3.44 -6.88
CA TRP A 49 1.35 -2.97 -6.23
C TRP A 49 2.56 -2.90 -7.18
N GLN A 50 2.63 -3.77 -8.18
CA GLN A 50 3.66 -3.66 -9.22
C GLN A 50 3.49 -2.38 -10.05
N ILE A 51 2.25 -2.03 -10.38
CA ILE A 51 1.93 -0.80 -11.11
C ILE A 51 2.26 0.44 -10.26
N GLU A 52 1.86 0.47 -8.99
CA GLU A 52 2.18 1.57 -8.06
C GLU A 52 3.69 1.78 -7.92
N ASN A 53 4.47 0.69 -7.80
CA ASN A 53 5.92 0.75 -7.76
C ASN A 53 6.50 1.30 -9.08
N GLY A 54 5.91 0.94 -10.22
CA GLY A 54 6.27 1.48 -11.53
C GLY A 54 6.04 2.99 -11.62
N LEU A 55 4.85 3.45 -11.22
CA LEU A 55 4.50 4.87 -11.18
C LEU A 55 5.45 5.65 -10.27
N THR A 56 5.65 5.17 -9.04
CA THR A 56 6.56 5.79 -8.06
C THR A 56 7.99 5.86 -8.60
N SER A 57 8.45 4.81 -9.29
CA SER A 57 9.80 4.79 -9.87
C SER A 57 9.96 5.79 -11.02
N MET A 58 8.91 6.01 -11.81
CA MET A 58 8.91 7.02 -12.87
C MET A 58 8.89 8.44 -12.28
N GLU A 59 8.10 8.69 -11.25
CA GLU A 59 8.00 9.99 -10.58
C GLU A 59 9.27 10.38 -9.81
N ALA A 60 10.02 9.39 -9.30
CA ALA A 60 11.30 9.62 -8.62
C ALA A 60 12.46 9.91 -9.59
N GLY A 61 12.30 9.57 -10.88
CA GLY A 61 13.30 9.78 -11.91
C GLY A 61 13.34 11.24 -12.41
N PRO A 62 14.44 11.66 -13.06
CA PRO A 62 14.47 12.95 -13.73
C PRO A 62 13.46 12.97 -14.89
N ALA A 63 12.60 13.99 -14.91
CA ALA A 63 11.69 14.20 -16.01
C ALA A 63 12.49 14.46 -17.32
N PRO A 64 12.10 13.83 -18.44
CA PRO A 64 12.72 14.09 -19.73
C PRO A 64 12.48 15.54 -20.17
N ALA A 65 13.37 16.05 -21.03
CA ALA A 65 13.22 17.40 -21.56
C ALA A 65 12.00 17.50 -22.50
N PHE A 66 11.29 18.62 -22.42
CA PHE A 66 10.12 18.91 -23.25
C PHE A 66 10.46 18.90 -24.75
N GLY A 67 9.54 18.36 -25.55
CA GLY A 67 9.65 18.23 -27.00
C GLY A 67 10.57 17.10 -27.48
N THR A 68 11.07 16.25 -26.59
CA THR A 68 11.97 15.14 -26.95
C THR A 68 11.21 13.83 -27.18
N ALA A 69 11.81 12.91 -27.94
CA ALA A 69 11.27 11.55 -28.06
C ALA A 69 11.19 10.83 -26.69
N ALA A 70 12.14 11.13 -25.79
CA ALA A 70 12.15 10.57 -24.44
C ALA A 70 10.95 11.05 -23.59
N GLU A 71 10.48 12.28 -23.80
CA GLU A 71 9.23 12.76 -23.18
C GLU A 71 8.03 11.98 -23.67
N LYS A 72 7.90 11.80 -24.99
CA LYS A 72 6.80 11.03 -25.55
C LYS A 72 6.77 9.57 -25.04
N ASP A 73 7.94 8.95 -24.92
CA ASP A 73 8.06 7.59 -24.38
C ASP A 73 7.71 7.54 -22.88
N TYR A 74 8.10 8.56 -22.12
CA TYR A 74 7.74 8.71 -20.71
C TYR A 74 6.24 8.87 -20.53
N GLU A 75 5.60 9.79 -21.25
CA GLU A 75 4.15 10.03 -21.20
C GLU A 75 3.37 8.76 -21.60
N THR A 76 3.82 8.06 -22.65
CA THR A 76 3.20 6.81 -23.09
C THR A 76 3.27 5.74 -22.01
N ARG A 77 4.44 5.56 -21.36
CA ARG A 77 4.58 4.60 -20.25
C ARG A 77 3.73 4.98 -19.05
N MET A 78 3.72 6.27 -18.68
CA MET A 78 2.91 6.77 -17.58
C MET A 78 1.42 6.51 -17.84
N GLY A 79 0.94 6.86 -19.03
CA GLY A 79 -0.43 6.60 -19.46
C GLY A 79 -0.81 5.12 -19.40
N ASN A 80 0.06 4.23 -19.89
CA ASN A 80 -0.18 2.79 -19.86
C ASN A 80 -0.26 2.23 -18.42
N LEU A 81 0.55 2.75 -17.49
CA LEU A 81 0.51 2.37 -16.08
C LEU A 81 -0.78 2.86 -15.41
N LEU A 82 -1.18 4.11 -15.67
CA LEU A 82 -2.42 4.68 -15.14
C LEU A 82 -3.66 3.93 -15.66
N GLU A 83 -3.70 3.61 -16.95
CA GLU A 83 -4.78 2.80 -17.53
C GLU A 83 -4.83 1.40 -16.93
N SER A 84 -3.67 0.76 -16.75
CA SER A 84 -3.58 -0.56 -16.13
C SER A 84 -4.02 -0.52 -14.66
N LYS A 85 -3.67 0.53 -13.92
CA LYS A 85 -4.15 0.75 -12.54
C LYS A 85 -5.67 0.83 -12.50
N ALA A 86 -6.27 1.69 -13.33
CA ALA A 86 -7.72 1.84 -13.40
C ALA A 86 -8.43 0.52 -13.75
N ARG A 87 -7.86 -0.26 -14.67
CA ARG A 87 -8.36 -1.59 -15.04
C ARG A 87 -8.33 -2.55 -13.84
N VAL A 88 -7.20 -2.66 -13.15
CA VAL A 88 -7.03 -3.55 -12.00
C VAL A 88 -7.96 -3.19 -10.86
N LEU A 89 -8.11 -1.90 -10.55
CA LEU A 89 -9.04 -1.42 -9.53
C LEU A 89 -10.49 -1.77 -9.86
N ASN A 90 -10.91 -1.59 -11.12
CA ASN A 90 -12.22 -2.01 -11.57
C ASN A 90 -12.44 -3.52 -11.41
N LEU A 91 -11.45 -4.35 -11.75
CA LEU A 91 -11.55 -5.80 -11.58
C LEU A 91 -11.64 -6.17 -10.08
N LEU A 92 -10.80 -5.59 -9.23
CA LEU A 92 -10.82 -5.81 -7.78
C LEU A 92 -12.16 -5.37 -7.16
N ALA A 93 -12.76 -4.28 -7.64
CA ALA A 93 -14.07 -3.80 -7.18
C ALA A 93 -15.20 -4.77 -7.54
N ASN A 94 -15.08 -5.55 -8.62
CA ASN A 94 -16.08 -6.53 -9.03
C ASN A 94 -15.84 -7.93 -8.45
N MET A 95 -14.77 -8.14 -7.67
CA MET A 95 -14.47 -9.41 -7.02
C MET A 95 -14.78 -9.37 -5.53
N HIS A 96 -15.37 -10.45 -5.02
CA HIS A 96 -15.62 -10.62 -3.59
C HIS A 96 -14.40 -11.21 -2.87
N ALA A 97 -13.98 -10.58 -1.78
CA ALA A 97 -13.04 -11.17 -0.84
C ALA A 97 -13.76 -12.11 0.13
N ARG A 98 -13.46 -13.41 0.06
CA ARG A 98 -14.07 -14.45 0.92
C ARG A 98 -13.20 -14.83 2.11
N THR A 99 -11.93 -14.42 2.10
CA THR A 99 -10.95 -14.72 3.13
C THR A 99 -10.49 -13.45 3.84
N ARG A 100 -9.95 -13.62 5.05
CA ARG A 100 -9.30 -12.51 5.78
C ARG A 100 -8.12 -11.92 5.01
N GLU A 101 -7.43 -12.75 4.22
CA GLU A 101 -6.30 -12.31 3.41
C GLU A 101 -6.77 -11.43 2.24
N GLY A 102 -7.80 -11.85 1.51
CA GLY A 102 -8.40 -11.05 0.45
C GLY A 102 -8.98 -9.72 0.96
N LEU A 103 -9.64 -9.74 2.13
CA LEU A 103 -10.15 -8.53 2.77
C LEU A 103 -9.02 -7.55 3.11
N ARG A 104 -7.92 -8.06 3.68
CA ARG A 104 -6.74 -7.24 4.00
C ARG A 104 -6.07 -6.67 2.75
N ALA A 105 -5.91 -7.48 1.71
CA ALA A 105 -5.31 -7.03 0.45
C ALA A 105 -6.14 -5.91 -0.18
N LYS A 106 -7.46 -6.08 -0.25
CA LYS A 106 -8.39 -5.07 -0.77
C LYS A 106 -8.42 -3.81 0.10
N GLY A 107 -8.41 -3.97 1.43
CA GLY A 107 -8.31 -2.87 2.39
C GLY A 107 -7.05 -2.03 2.24
N ALA A 108 -5.89 -2.66 2.11
CA ALA A 108 -4.63 -1.95 1.93
C ALA A 108 -4.61 -1.09 0.64
N ILE A 109 -5.25 -1.57 -0.43
CA ILE A 109 -5.37 -0.81 -1.68
C ILE A 109 -6.28 0.40 -1.48
N VAL A 110 -7.44 0.22 -0.84
CA VAL A 110 -8.38 1.31 -0.55
C VAL A 110 -7.73 2.39 0.33
N GLU A 111 -7.00 2.00 1.36
CA GLU A 111 -6.30 2.92 2.26
C GLU A 111 -5.28 3.80 1.51
N LYS A 112 -4.59 3.22 0.51
CA LYS A 112 -3.60 3.93 -0.30
C LYS A 112 -4.23 4.82 -1.37
N SER A 113 -5.26 4.35 -2.07
CA SER A 113 -5.80 5.02 -3.26
C SER A 113 -6.86 6.07 -2.92
N LEU A 114 -7.78 5.76 -2.00
CA LEU A 114 -8.96 6.57 -1.74
C LEU A 114 -8.66 8.01 -1.26
N PRO A 115 -7.70 8.26 -0.35
CA PRO A 115 -7.43 9.62 0.13
C PRO A 115 -6.98 10.57 -0.99
N ILE A 116 -6.21 10.07 -1.95
CA ILE A 116 -5.70 10.85 -3.08
C ILE A 116 -6.89 11.36 -3.90
N HIS A 117 -7.83 10.48 -4.22
CA HIS A 117 -8.96 10.79 -5.10
C HIS A 117 -9.98 11.73 -4.44
N ILE A 118 -10.25 11.57 -3.14
CA ILE A 118 -11.14 12.48 -2.40
C ILE A 118 -10.56 13.91 -2.37
N THR A 119 -9.24 14.05 -2.30
CA THR A 119 -8.58 15.36 -2.18
C THR A 119 -8.71 16.20 -3.45
N PHE A 120 -8.79 15.58 -4.63
CA PHE A 120 -8.88 16.30 -5.92
C PHE A 120 -10.31 16.66 -6.35
N ASN A 121 -11.33 16.45 -5.51
CA ASN A 121 -12.74 16.85 -5.71
C ASN A 121 -13.34 16.47 -7.08
N ALA A 122 -12.83 15.40 -7.69
CA ALA A 122 -13.29 14.83 -8.97
C ALA A 122 -14.08 13.52 -8.77
N ALA A 123 -14.58 13.28 -7.55
CA ALA A 123 -15.21 12.04 -7.14
C ALA A 123 -16.63 11.90 -7.73
N ASP A 124 -16.74 11.21 -8.86
CA ASP A 124 -17.99 10.60 -9.32
C ASP A 124 -18.19 9.23 -8.65
N LEU A 125 -19.43 8.80 -8.42
CA LEU A 125 -19.75 7.48 -7.86
C LEU A 125 -19.25 6.32 -8.73
N ASP A 126 -18.99 6.56 -10.02
CA ASP A 126 -18.42 5.60 -10.95
C ASP A 126 -16.88 5.49 -10.87
N ASP A 127 -16.22 6.28 -10.02
CA ASP A 127 -14.78 6.24 -9.78
C ASP A 127 -14.36 4.84 -9.25
N PRO A 128 -13.32 4.21 -9.84
CA PRO A 128 -12.93 2.84 -9.50
C PRO A 128 -12.45 2.69 -8.04
N GLU A 129 -11.83 3.71 -7.45
CA GLU A 129 -11.42 3.74 -6.05
C GLU A 129 -12.62 3.76 -5.11
N ILE A 130 -13.64 4.56 -5.43
CA ILE A 130 -14.90 4.61 -4.66
C ILE A 130 -15.64 3.28 -4.76
N ARG A 131 -15.75 2.72 -5.97
CA ARG A 131 -16.34 1.40 -6.19
C ARG A 131 -15.60 0.31 -5.43
N LEU A 132 -14.27 0.37 -5.37
CA LEU A 132 -13.46 -0.58 -4.61
C LEU A 132 -13.75 -0.49 -3.11
N ALA A 133 -13.82 0.74 -2.56
CA ALA A 133 -14.14 0.97 -1.16
C ALA A 133 -15.54 0.45 -0.79
N LEU A 134 -16.54 0.74 -1.62
CA LEU A 134 -17.90 0.21 -1.45
C LEU A 134 -17.97 -1.31 -1.56
N SER A 135 -17.16 -1.89 -2.45
CA SER A 135 -17.07 -3.34 -2.61
C SER A 135 -16.45 -4.00 -1.38
N LEU A 136 -15.39 -3.41 -0.80
CA LEU A 136 -14.82 -3.86 0.47
C LEU A 136 -15.84 -3.78 1.61
N ALA A 137 -16.62 -2.70 1.70
CA ALA A 137 -17.65 -2.56 2.72
C ALA A 137 -18.70 -3.70 2.63
N ARG A 138 -19.09 -4.09 1.41
CA ARG A 138 -19.99 -5.24 1.19
C ARG A 138 -19.34 -6.56 1.61
N ASP A 139 -18.08 -6.77 1.27
CA ASP A 139 -17.36 -7.99 1.65
C ASP A 139 -17.24 -8.12 3.18
N VAL A 140 -16.97 -7.01 3.89
CA VAL A 140 -16.89 -6.98 5.37
C VAL A 140 -18.24 -7.18 6.05
N ALA A 141 -19.32 -6.63 5.48
CA ALA A 141 -20.68 -6.82 5.97
C ALA A 141 -21.19 -8.26 5.79
N GLY A 142 -20.38 -9.16 5.22
CA GLY A 142 -20.76 -10.53 4.90
C GLY A 142 -21.78 -10.59 3.78
N GLY A 143 -21.75 -9.61 2.87
CA GLY A 143 -22.79 -9.35 1.88
C GLY A 143 -23.28 -10.59 1.16
N SER A 144 -24.39 -11.13 1.67
CA SER A 144 -25.34 -11.91 0.90
C SER A 144 -25.80 -11.04 -0.26
N SER A 145 -25.56 -11.50 -1.48
CA SER A 145 -26.22 -10.98 -2.67
C SER A 145 -27.73 -10.88 -2.42
N LEU A 146 -28.32 -9.70 -2.62
CA LEU A 146 -29.69 -9.61 -3.10
C LEU A 146 -29.73 -10.08 -4.56
#